data_AF-A0A7V3RQ17-F1
#
_entry.id   AF-A0A7V3RQ17-F1
#
_cell.length_a   1.000
_cell.length_b   1.000
_cell.length_c   1.000
_cell.angle_alpha   90.00
_cell.angle_beta   90.00
_cell.angle_gamma   90.00
#
_symmetry.space_group_name_H-M   'P 1'
#
loop_
_entity.id
_entity.type
_entity.pdbx_description
1 polymer ?
#
loop_
_entity_poly.entity_id
_entity_poly.type
_entity_poly.pdbx_seq_one_letter_code
_entity_poly.pdbx_strand_id
1 'polypeptide(L)'
;NTHRLRAVRFLEQALHGIPGLRPFRNRPREDSQPAYYKLGFQFEPGAFGLPRARFVAALRAEGVAIDEGFPALHLGRSPSRWRSLGPLPQAERAHEGALVLHHPILLGTDDELKQVVQAVAKIHRHAKLLR
;
A
#
# COMPACT_ATOMS: atom_id res chain seq x y z
N ASN A 1 -8.16 14.67 12.10
CA ASN A 1 -7.95 14.30 10.68
C ASN A 1 -6.71 14.99 10.09
N THR A 2 -6.44 16.25 10.44
CA THR A 2 -5.29 17.04 9.97
C THR A 2 -3.92 16.33 10.10
N HIS A 3 -3.65 15.67 11.22
CA HIS A 3 -2.41 14.89 11.43
C HIS A 3 -2.23 13.78 10.38
N ARG A 4 -3.27 12.97 10.13
CA ARG A 4 -3.21 11.90 9.12
C ARG A 4 -3.01 12.46 7.72
N LEU A 5 -3.67 13.57 7.38
CA LEU A 5 -3.50 14.21 6.08
C LEU A 5 -2.07 14.71 5.87
N ARG A 6 -1.46 15.32 6.89
CA ARG A 6 -0.03 15.70 6.87
C ARG A 6 0.86 14.48 6.63
N ALA A 7 0.66 13.41 7.42
CA ALA A 7 1.45 12.19 7.30
C ALA A 7 1.32 11.54 5.92
N VAL A 8 0.11 11.48 5.36
CA VAL A 8 -0.12 10.94 4.02
C VAL A 8 0.61 11.78 2.97
N ARG A 9 0.50 13.11 3.00
CA ARG A 9 1.22 13.97 2.04
C ARG A 9 2.72 13.77 2.09
N PHE A 10 3.28 13.67 3.30
CA PHE A 10 4.70 13.38 3.50
C PHE A 10 5.09 12.03 2.89
N LEU A 11 4.36 10.95 3.21
CA LEU A 11 4.64 9.61 2.70
C LEU A 11 4.46 9.52 1.18
N GLU A 12 3.41 10.13 0.63
CA GLU A 12 3.17 10.19 -0.82
C GLU A 12 4.33 10.86 -1.55
N GLN A 13 4.82 11.99 -1.04
CA GLN A 13 5.95 12.71 -1.62
C GLN A 13 7.27 11.93 -1.47
N ALA A 14 7.56 11.41 -0.28
CA ALA A 14 8.81 10.72 0.02
C ALA A 14 8.93 9.36 -0.70
N LEU A 15 7.80 8.69 -0.96
CA LEU A 15 7.77 7.37 -1.61
C LEU A 15 7.50 7.45 -3.12
N HIS A 16 7.19 8.62 -3.68
CA HIS A 16 6.81 8.78 -5.10
C HIS A 16 7.81 8.18 -6.10
N GLY A 17 9.10 8.22 -5.76
CA GLY A 17 10.19 7.79 -6.64
C GLY A 17 10.58 6.31 -6.52
N ILE A 18 9.91 5.51 -5.68
CA ILE A 18 10.27 4.10 -5.48
C ILE A 18 9.64 3.24 -6.59
N PRO A 19 10.44 2.59 -7.46
CA PRO A 19 9.94 1.69 -8.49
C PRO A 19 9.03 0.61 -7.91
N GLY A 20 7.87 0.41 -8.55
CA GLY A 20 6.92 -0.63 -8.16
C GLY A 20 6.15 -0.38 -6.86
N LEU A 21 6.23 0.80 -6.24
CA LEU A 21 5.39 1.18 -5.11
C LEU A 21 4.67 2.50 -5.40
N ARG A 22 3.37 2.44 -5.72
CA ARG A 22 2.60 3.63 -6.14
C ARG A 22 1.45 3.90 -5.16
N PRO A 23 1.37 5.07 -4.49
CA PRO A 23 0.25 5.39 -3.62
C PRO A 23 -1.06 5.50 -4.41
N PHE A 24 -2.18 5.05 -3.82
CA PHE A 24 -3.50 5.32 -4.39
C PHE A 24 -3.87 6.79 -4.19
N ARG A 25 -4.39 7.42 -5.26
CA ARG A 25 -4.80 8.82 -5.23
C ARG A 25 -6.28 8.95 -4.89
N ASN A 26 -6.58 9.68 -3.83
CA ASN A 26 -7.95 10.07 -3.51
C ASN A 26 -8.41 11.22 -4.43
N ARG A 27 -9.70 11.22 -4.78
CA ARG A 27 -10.36 12.32 -5.51
C ARG A 27 -11.57 12.79 -4.69
N PRO A 28 -11.36 13.46 -3.55
CA PRO A 28 -12.47 13.96 -2.74
C PRO A 28 -13.25 15.04 -3.50
N ARG A 29 -14.53 15.19 -3.16
CA ARG A 29 -15.33 16.38 -3.52
C ARG A 29 -14.83 17.60 -2.76
N GLU A 30 -15.16 18.79 -3.25
CA GLU A 30 -14.72 20.07 -2.69
C GLU A 30 -15.04 20.25 -1.20
N ASP A 31 -16.18 19.73 -0.75
CA ASP A 31 -16.69 19.80 0.62
C ASP A 31 -16.32 18.56 1.47
N SER A 32 -15.38 17.74 1.02
CA SER A 32 -15.06 16.46 1.66
C SER A 32 -13.55 16.24 1.82
N GLN A 33 -13.19 15.43 2.82
CA GLN A 33 -11.79 15.05 3.06
C GLN A 33 -11.67 13.55 3.38
N PRO A 34 -10.59 12.89 2.92
CA PRO A 34 -10.32 11.50 3.29
C PRO A 34 -10.02 11.38 4.80
N ALA A 35 -10.54 10.32 5.43
CA ALA A 35 -10.33 10.04 6.85
C ALA A 35 -9.14 9.10 7.14
N TYR A 36 -8.64 8.41 6.10
CA TYR A 36 -7.48 7.49 6.15
C TYR A 36 -7.51 6.45 7.28
N TYR A 37 -8.51 5.56 7.26
CA TYR A 37 -8.46 4.34 8.10
C TYR A 37 -7.35 3.37 7.64
N LYS A 38 -7.04 3.36 6.35
CA LYS A 38 -5.88 2.70 5.74
C LYS A 38 -5.30 3.61 4.66
N LEU A 39 -3.98 3.66 4.52
CA LEU A 39 -3.31 4.25 3.37
C LEU A 39 -2.90 3.12 2.43
N GLY A 40 -3.38 3.17 1.18
CA GLY A 40 -3.16 2.08 0.23
C GLY A 40 -2.13 2.40 -0.85
N PHE A 41 -1.41 1.37 -1.29
CA PHE A 41 -0.45 1.42 -2.38
C PHE A 41 -0.75 0.30 -3.38
N GLN A 42 -0.52 0.56 -4.66
CA GLN A 42 -0.36 -0.47 -5.69
C GLN A 42 1.11 -0.88 -5.74
N PHE A 43 1.37 -2.15 -5.46
CA PHE A 43 2.66 -2.79 -5.58
C PHE A 43 2.79 -3.51 -6.93
N GLU A 44 3.97 -3.44 -7.53
CA GLU A 44 4.34 -4.14 -8.76
C GLU A 44 5.64 -4.92 -8.52
N PRO A 45 5.56 -6.25 -8.28
CA PRO A 45 6.72 -7.05 -7.90
C PRO A 45 7.89 -6.98 -8.88
N GLY A 46 7.61 -6.93 -10.19
CA GLY A 46 8.63 -6.85 -11.23
C GLY A 46 9.44 -5.55 -11.16
N ALA A 47 8.74 -4.42 -11.02
CA ALA A 47 9.38 -3.10 -10.93
C ALA A 47 10.09 -2.89 -9.58
N PHE A 48 9.52 -3.39 -8.48
CA PHE A 48 10.15 -3.32 -7.16
C PHE A 48 11.33 -4.30 -7.03
N GLY A 49 11.28 -5.42 -7.77
CA GLY A 49 12.31 -6.46 -7.75
C GLY A 49 12.17 -7.49 -6.62
N LEU A 50 11.01 -7.57 -5.96
CA LEU A 50 10.72 -8.47 -4.84
C LEU A 50 9.25 -8.94 -4.88
N PRO A 51 8.93 -10.21 -4.56
CA PRO A 51 7.53 -10.64 -4.41
C PRO A 51 6.80 -9.86 -3.31
N ARG A 52 5.50 -9.57 -3.52
CA ARG A 52 4.69 -8.77 -2.58
C ARG A 52 4.72 -9.31 -1.15
N ALA A 53 4.56 -10.62 -0.98
CA ALA A 53 4.58 -11.27 0.34
C ALA A 53 5.94 -11.09 1.05
N ARG A 54 7.06 -11.15 0.31
CA ARG A 54 8.40 -10.91 0.86
C ARG A 54 8.60 -9.45 1.25
N PHE A 55 8.09 -8.51 0.44
CA PHE A 55 8.09 -7.09 0.79
C PHE A 55 7.31 -6.82 2.08
N VAL A 56 6.09 -7.37 2.20
CA VAL A 56 5.27 -7.23 3.41
C VAL A 56 5.99 -7.82 4.62
N ALA A 57 6.52 -9.04 4.51
CA ALA A 57 7.25 -9.67 5.60
C ALA A 57 8.48 -8.86 6.04
N ALA A 58 9.28 -8.36 5.09
CA ALA A 58 10.45 -7.54 5.38
C ALA A 58 10.08 -6.21 6.04
N LEU A 59 9.05 -5.52 5.52
CA LEU A 59 8.66 -4.21 6.05
C LEU A 59 8.02 -4.34 7.45
N ARG A 60 7.30 -5.43 7.72
CA ARG A 60 6.84 -5.76 9.08
C ARG A 60 8.00 -6.08 10.03
N ALA A 61 9.07 -6.72 9.55
CA ALA A 61 10.27 -6.98 10.36
C ALA A 61 11.02 -5.69 10.73
N GLU A 62 10.91 -4.63 9.93
CA GLU A 62 11.35 -3.27 10.29
C GLU A 62 10.38 -2.55 11.24
N GLY A 63 9.32 -3.22 11.73
CA GLY A 63 8.34 -2.66 12.66
C GLY A 63 7.22 -1.85 12.02
N VAL A 64 7.12 -1.82 10.69
CA VAL A 64 6.10 -1.04 9.98
C VAL A 64 4.83 -1.87 9.77
N ALA A 65 3.72 -1.41 10.34
CA ALA A 65 2.42 -2.07 10.24
C ALA A 65 1.80 -1.94 8.83
N ILE A 66 2.17 -2.86 7.95
CA ILE A 66 1.63 -3.02 6.59
C ILE A 66 1.09 -4.44 6.38
N ASP A 67 0.07 -4.56 5.55
CA ASP A 67 -0.51 -5.82 5.14
C ASP A 67 -0.83 -5.83 3.64
N GLU A 68 -1.10 -7.02 3.13
CA GLU A 68 -1.75 -7.21 1.85
C GLU A 68 -3.14 -6.56 1.81
N GLY A 69 -3.52 -6.08 0.63
CA GLY A 69 -4.87 -5.59 0.37
C GLY A 69 -5.92 -6.70 0.40
N PHE A 70 -7.17 -6.31 0.21
CA PHE A 70 -8.29 -7.24 0.30
C PHE A 70 -8.37 -8.13 -0.94
N PRO A 71 -8.74 -9.42 -0.79
CA PRO A 71 -8.90 -10.30 -1.92
C PRO A 71 -10.10 -9.86 -2.78
N ALA A 72 -9.94 -9.91 -4.11
CA ALA A 72 -11.06 -9.70 -5.02
C ALA A 72 -12.15 -10.73 -4.77
N LEU A 73 -13.40 -10.27 -4.77
CA LEU A 73 -14.57 -11.09 -4.45
C LEU A 73 -14.66 -12.34 -5.32
N HIS A 74 -14.40 -12.19 -6.62
CA HIS A 74 -14.54 -13.26 -7.61
C HIS A 74 -13.40 -14.27 -7.64
N LEU A 75 -12.26 -13.94 -7.03
CA LEU A 75 -11.12 -14.84 -6.85
C LEU A 75 -11.20 -15.61 -5.53
N GLY A 76 -11.72 -14.96 -4.48
CA GLY A 76 -11.75 -15.52 -3.12
C GLY A 76 -13.05 -16.22 -2.73
N ARG A 77 -14.08 -16.23 -3.59
CA ARG A 77 -15.38 -16.83 -3.28
C ARG A 77 -15.92 -17.66 -4.43
N SER A 78 -16.80 -18.62 -4.07
CA SER A 78 -17.54 -19.44 -5.03
C SER A 78 -18.27 -18.59 -6.08
N PRO A 79 -18.26 -18.98 -7.37
CA PRO A 79 -19.01 -18.33 -8.43
C PRO A 79 -20.50 -18.11 -8.14
N SER A 80 -21.15 -18.96 -7.33
CA SER A 80 -22.56 -18.79 -6.97
C SER A 80 -22.84 -17.59 -6.05
N ARG A 81 -21.81 -16.97 -5.48
CA ARG A 81 -21.92 -15.87 -4.50
C ARG A 81 -21.73 -14.49 -5.12
N TRP A 82 -21.46 -14.41 -6.42
CA TRP A 82 -21.26 -13.14 -7.13
C TRP A 82 -21.74 -13.24 -8.57
N ARG A 83 -21.92 -12.08 -9.20
CA ARG A 83 -22.25 -11.96 -10.63
C ARG A 83 -21.43 -10.81 -11.19
N SER A 84 -20.96 -10.94 -12.43
CA SER A 84 -20.39 -9.82 -13.18
C SER A 84 -20.96 -9.81 -14.60
N LEU A 85 -20.97 -8.63 -15.22
CA LEU A 85 -21.31 -8.46 -16.63
C LEU A 85 -20.10 -8.66 -17.55
N GLY A 86 -18.91 -8.90 -16.99
CA GLY A 86 -17.66 -9.04 -17.74
C GLY A 86 -16.44 -9.18 -16.82
N PRO A 87 -15.22 -9.15 -17.39
CA PRO A 87 -13.97 -9.21 -16.65
C PRO A 87 -13.82 -8.07 -15.64
N LEU A 88 -13.13 -8.33 -14.53
CA LEU A 88 -12.89 -7.36 -13.45
C LEU A 88 -11.39 -7.08 -13.25
N PRO A 89 -10.67 -6.58 -14.28
CA PRO A 89 -9.20 -6.53 -14.28
C PRO A 89 -8.62 -5.60 -13.21
N GLN A 90 -9.34 -4.54 -12.81
CA GLN A 90 -8.87 -3.67 -11.73
C GLN A 90 -9.02 -4.32 -10.35
N ALA A 91 -10.02 -5.18 -10.17
CA ALA A 91 -10.16 -5.95 -8.93
C ALA A 91 -9.06 -7.01 -8.83
N GLU A 92 -8.73 -7.68 -9.94
CA GLU A 92 -7.62 -8.64 -10.02
C GLU A 92 -6.27 -7.95 -9.75
N ARG A 93 -6.02 -6.82 -10.40
CA ARG A 93 -4.82 -5.99 -10.15
C ARG A 93 -4.69 -5.55 -8.69
N ALA A 94 -5.81 -5.19 -8.05
CA ALA A 94 -5.82 -4.83 -6.64
C ALA A 94 -5.59 -6.06 -5.74
N HIS A 95 -6.18 -7.21 -6.07
CA HIS A 95 -5.94 -8.47 -5.36
C HIS A 95 -4.45 -8.85 -5.37
N GLU A 96 -3.80 -8.73 -6.54
CA GLU A 96 -2.41 -9.14 -6.72
C GLU A 96 -1.39 -8.16 -6.12
N GLY A 97 -1.74 -6.87 -6.03
CA GLY A 97 -0.75 -5.82 -5.76
C GLY A 97 -1.12 -4.82 -4.69
N ALA A 98 -2.36 -4.76 -4.19
CA ALA A 98 -2.69 -3.79 -3.17
C ALA A 98 -1.96 -4.10 -1.85
N LEU A 99 -1.51 -3.03 -1.22
CA LEU A 99 -0.94 -2.99 0.12
C LEU A 99 -1.69 -1.96 0.95
N VAL A 100 -1.79 -2.20 2.25
CA VAL A 100 -2.45 -1.29 3.19
C VAL A 100 -1.61 -1.03 4.42
N LEU A 101 -1.27 0.25 4.63
CA LEU A 101 -0.62 0.75 5.83
C LEU A 101 -1.69 1.11 6.87
N HIS A 102 -1.52 0.63 8.11
CA HIS A 102 -2.48 0.88 9.18
C HIS A 102 -2.44 2.33 9.68
N HIS A 103 -3.60 2.90 10.00
CA HIS A 103 -3.72 4.29 10.41
C HIS A 103 -2.92 4.74 11.64
N PRO A 104 -2.50 3.89 12.62
CA PRO A 104 -1.67 4.36 13.73
C PRO A 104 -0.33 4.92 13.25
N ILE A 105 0.23 4.37 12.15
CA ILE A 105 1.44 4.92 11.53
C ILE A 105 1.23 6.38 11.08
N LEU A 106 0.02 6.71 10.61
CA LEU A 106 -0.34 8.07 10.15
C LEU A 106 -0.53 9.08 11.29
N LEU A 107 -0.44 8.63 12.54
CA LEU A 107 -0.47 9.48 13.73
C LEU A 107 0.93 9.74 14.30
N GLY A 108 1.96 9.11 13.72
CA GLY A 108 3.34 9.26 14.16
C GLY A 108 3.90 10.67 13.94
N THR A 109 4.99 10.92 14.63
CA THR A 109 5.89 12.06 14.47
C THR A 109 6.60 12.02 13.12
N ASP A 110 7.20 13.13 12.71
CA ASP A 110 7.90 13.21 11.44
C ASP A 110 9.12 12.26 11.40
N ASP A 111 9.75 12.00 12.55
CA ASP A 111 10.87 11.05 12.63
C ASP A 111 10.43 9.60 12.48
N GLU A 112 9.28 9.22 13.06
CA GLU A 112 8.67 7.90 12.85
C GLU A 112 8.26 7.71 11.37
N LEU A 113 7.72 8.75 10.73
CA LEU A 113 7.42 8.70 9.30
C LEU A 113 8.68 8.59 8.43
N LYS A 114 9.78 9.26 8.81
CA LYS A 114 11.08 9.08 8.14
C LYS A 114 11.60 7.66 8.28
N GLN A 115 11.42 7.01 9.43
CA GLN A 115 11.80 5.61 9.61
C GLN A 115 11.03 4.67 8.67
N VAL A 116 9.73 4.91 8.45
CA VAL A 116 8.95 4.18 7.43
C VAL A 116 9.58 4.32 6.04
N VAL A 117 9.92 5.54 5.63
CA VAL A 117 10.55 5.80 4.33
C VAL A 117 11.92 5.13 4.23
N GLN A 118 12.74 5.20 5.28
CA GLN A 118 14.05 4.56 5.33
C GLN A 118 13.95 3.03 5.23
N ALA A 119 12.98 2.42 5.91
CA ALA A 119 12.72 0.99 5.84
C ALA A 119 12.36 0.56 4.42
N VAL A 120 11.44 1.29 3.76
CA VAL A 120 11.08 1.01 2.35
C VAL A 120 12.30 1.15 1.43
N ALA A 121 13.08 2.22 1.57
CA ALA A 121 14.27 2.45 0.76
C ALA A 121 15.35 1.38 0.98
N LYS A 122 15.56 0.95 2.23
CA LYS A 122 16.46 -0.15 2.60
C LYS A 122 16.04 -1.45 1.91
N ILE A 123 14.76 -1.83 2.03
CA ILE A 123 14.24 -3.05 1.41
C ILE A 123 14.36 -2.98 -0.11
N HIS A 124 14.02 -1.85 -0.72
CA HIS A 124 14.16 -1.67 -2.17
C HIS A 124 15.63 -1.83 -2.63
N ARG A 125 16.59 -1.20 -1.93
CA ARG A 125 18.03 -1.32 -2.23
C ARG A 125 18.52 -2.78 -2.14
N HIS A 126 17.99 -3.56 -1.21
CA HIS A 126 18.40 -4.94 -0.95
C HIS A 126 17.42 -5.99 -1.52
N ALA A 127 16.50 -5.60 -2.39
CA ALA A 127 15.41 -6.46 -2.89
C ALA A 127 15.92 -7.79 -3.47
N LYS A 128 17.06 -7.79 -4.17
CA LYS A 128 17.65 -9.01 -4.75
C LYS A 128 18.10 -10.04 -3.70
N LEU A 129 18.47 -9.59 -2.49
CA LEU A 129 18.91 -10.48 -1.39
C LEU A 129 17.73 -11.11 -0.64
N LEU A 130 16.52 -10.58 -0.83
CA LEU A 130 15.30 -10.99 -0.11
C LEU A 130 14.36 -11.85 -0.97
N ARG A 131 14.76 -12.17 -2.21
CA ARG A 131 13.95 -12.95 -3.17
C ARG A 131 13.68 -14.37 -2.67
#